data_AF-A0A530YEG9-F1
#
_entry.id   AF-A0A530YEG9-F1
#
_cell.length_a   1.000
_cell.length_b   1.000
_cell.length_c   1.000
_cell.angle_alpha   90.00
_cell.angle_beta   90.00
_cell.angle_gamma   90.00
#
_symmetry.space_group_name_H-M   'P 1'
#
loop_
_entity.id
_entity.type
_entity.pdbx_description
1 polymer ?
#
loop_
_entity_poly.entity_id
_entity_poly.type
_entity_poly.pdbx_seq_one_letter_code
_entity_poly.pdbx_strand_id
1 'polypeptide(L)'
;VTDQLPSTPSRKVPQQFGARIVVGAFTGAVIGATGGATIGGLIAGATGAVIGTLGGAELRKRLALAFDKDQPAALVEDAVAIVGGLLIVAAVA
;
A
#
# COMPACT_ATOMS: atom_id res chain seq x y z
N VAL A 1 0.44 15.47 7.64
CA VAL A 1 0.30 16.93 7.41
C VAL A 1 0.78 17.34 6.01
N THR A 2 1.94 16.87 5.53
CA THR A 2 2.44 17.17 4.16
C THR A 2 1.58 16.60 3.03
N ASP A 3 0.92 15.46 3.23
CA ASP A 3 0.05 14.82 2.22
C ASP A 3 -1.29 15.55 1.98
N GLN A 4 -1.60 16.59 2.79
CA GLN A 4 -2.84 17.37 2.68
C GLN A 4 -2.66 18.70 1.91
N LEU A 5 -1.44 19.02 1.46
CA LEU A 5 -1.20 20.25 0.70
C LEU A 5 -1.57 20.04 -0.78
N PRO A 6 -2.26 20.99 -1.43
CA PRO A 6 -2.61 20.92 -2.86
C PRO A 6 -1.39 20.74 -3.78
N SER A 7 -0.22 21.17 -3.32
CA SER A 7 1.05 21.14 -4.06
C SER A 7 1.83 19.83 -3.91
N THR A 8 1.30 18.83 -3.19
CA THR A 8 2.04 17.59 -2.96
C THR A 8 2.09 16.76 -4.26
N PRO A 9 3.29 16.40 -4.76
CA PRO A 9 3.42 15.64 -6.01
C PRO A 9 2.63 14.34 -5.93
N SER A 10 1.90 14.03 -7.00
CA SER A 10 1.07 12.82 -7.12
C SER A 10 1.85 11.57 -6.69
N ARG A 11 1.26 10.70 -5.86
CA ARG A 11 1.87 9.42 -5.41
C ARG A 11 2.32 8.47 -6.55
N LYS A 12 2.02 8.82 -7.81
CA LYS A 12 2.49 8.16 -9.03
C LYS A 12 3.80 8.73 -9.59
N VAL A 13 4.41 9.78 -8.99
CA VAL A 13 5.73 10.23 -9.45
C VAL A 13 6.73 9.09 -9.33
N PRO A 14 7.55 8.84 -10.37
CA PRO A 14 8.44 7.66 -10.42
C PRO A 14 9.31 7.49 -9.18
N GLN A 15 9.76 8.60 -8.60
CA GLN A 15 10.64 8.60 -7.43
C GLN A 15 9.93 8.12 -6.15
N GLN A 16 8.69 8.56 -5.91
CA GLN A 16 7.90 8.12 -4.75
C GLN A 16 7.42 6.68 -4.91
N PHE A 17 7.06 6.29 -6.14
CA PHE A 17 6.66 4.92 -6.42
C PHE A 17 7.85 3.95 -6.29
N GLY A 18 9.02 4.32 -6.82
CA GLY A 18 10.25 3.55 -6.66
C GLY A 18 10.62 3.34 -5.19
N ALA A 19 10.55 4.40 -4.38
CA ALA A 19 10.78 4.29 -2.94
C ALA A 19 9.82 3.29 -2.26
N ARG A 20 8.54 3.27 -2.64
CA ARG A 20 7.58 2.30 -2.11
C ARG A 20 7.92 0.86 -2.47
N ILE A 21 8.35 0.61 -3.72
CA ILE A 21 8.76 -0.72 -4.16
C ILE A 21 9.98 -1.18 -3.36
N VAL A 22 10.99 -0.33 -3.20
CA VAL A 22 12.22 -0.67 -2.46
C VAL A 22 11.91 -1.00 -1.00
N VAL A 23 11.12 -0.15 -0.34
CA VAL A 23 10.76 -0.39 1.08
C VAL A 23 9.89 -1.64 1.21
N GLY A 24 8.89 -1.84 0.34
CA GLY A 24 8.06 -3.05 0.35
C GLY A 24 8.85 -4.33 0.12
N ALA A 25 9.77 -4.31 -0.86
CA ALA A 25 10.69 -5.41 -1.14
C ALA A 25 11.58 -5.71 0.07
N PHE A 26 12.12 -4.68 0.72
CA PHE A 26 12.95 -4.83 1.91
C PHE A 26 12.15 -5.42 3.09
N THR A 27 10.96 -4.91 3.39
CA THR A 27 10.11 -5.44 4.45
C THR A 27 9.73 -6.91 4.17
N GLY A 28 9.35 -7.22 2.94
CA GLY A 28 9.05 -8.59 2.53
C GLY A 28 10.26 -9.52 2.66
N ALA A 29 11.46 -9.05 2.32
CA ALA A 29 12.70 -9.82 2.49
C ALA A 29 12.99 -10.11 3.97
N VAL A 30 12.82 -9.12 4.86
CA VAL A 30 12.99 -9.29 6.31
C VAL A 30 12.00 -10.33 6.86
N ILE A 31 10.74 -10.28 6.44
CA ILE A 31 9.73 -11.26 6.83
C ILE A 31 10.08 -12.65 6.26
N GLY A 32 10.44 -12.74 4.98
CA GLY A 32 10.78 -14.02 4.34
C GLY A 32 12.05 -14.66 4.92
N ALA A 33 12.99 -13.86 5.44
CA ALA A 33 14.22 -14.35 6.03
C ALA A 33 14.00 -15.23 7.27
N THR A 34 12.93 -15.00 8.03
CA THR A 34 12.63 -15.83 9.23
C THR A 34 12.27 -17.27 8.87
N GLY A 35 11.76 -17.51 7.67
CA GLY A 35 11.41 -18.83 7.13
C GLY A 35 12.36 -19.36 6.05
N GLY A 36 13.53 -18.74 5.84
CA GLY A 36 14.48 -19.13 4.80
C GLY A 36 14.05 -18.77 3.36
N ALA A 37 12.98 -18.00 3.21
CA ALA A 37 12.38 -17.62 1.93
C ALA A 37 12.67 -16.16 1.55
N THR A 38 13.86 -15.63 1.86
CA THR A 38 14.22 -14.21 1.70
C THR A 38 13.91 -13.66 0.30
N ILE A 39 14.25 -14.41 -0.75
CA ILE A 39 13.99 -14.00 -2.15
C ILE A 39 12.48 -14.01 -2.45
N GLY A 40 11.76 -15.04 -1.99
CA GLY A 40 10.31 -15.12 -2.14
C GLY A 40 9.60 -13.97 -1.42
N GLY A 41 10.02 -13.66 -0.19
CA GLY A 41 9.53 -12.53 0.59
C GLY A 41 9.84 -11.18 -0.07
N LEU A 42 11.04 -11.02 -0.63
CA LEU A 42 11.42 -9.82 -1.38
C LEU A 42 10.49 -9.57 -2.58
N ILE A 43 10.26 -10.60 -3.39
CA ILE A 43 9.38 -10.52 -4.57
C ILE A 43 7.95 -10.23 -4.12
N ALA A 44 7.44 -10.96 -3.11
CA ALA A 44 6.10 -10.75 -2.59
C ALA A 44 5.92 -9.31 -2.05
N GLY A 45 6.91 -8.77 -1.33
CA GLY A 45 6.90 -7.41 -0.82
C GLY A 45 6.94 -6.35 -1.94
N ALA A 46 7.75 -6.56 -2.97
CA ALA A 46 7.80 -5.68 -4.14
C ALA A 46 6.45 -5.67 -4.90
N THR A 47 5.90 -6.86 -5.17
CA THR A 47 4.60 -7.03 -5.83
C THR A 47 3.47 -6.41 -5.01
N GLY A 48 3.46 -6.63 -3.69
CA GLY A 48 2.52 -6.02 -2.77
C GLY A 48 2.57 -4.49 -2.80
N ALA A 49 3.76 -3.89 -2.86
CA ALA A 49 3.93 -2.45 -2.97
C ALA A 49 3.39 -1.88 -4.30
N VAL A 50 3.58 -2.60 -5.41
CA VAL A 50 3.00 -2.26 -6.71
C VAL A 50 1.48 -2.31 -6.67
N ILE A 51 0.92 -3.43 -6.21
CA ILE A 51 -0.54 -3.63 -6.11
C ILE A 51 -1.16 -2.59 -5.18
N GLY A 52 -0.58 -2.37 -4.00
CA GLY A 52 -1.08 -1.40 -3.03
C GLY A 52 -1.05 0.04 -3.55
N THR A 53 -0.02 0.41 -4.32
CA THR A 53 0.08 1.78 -4.85
C THR A 53 -0.88 2.02 -6.02
N LEU A 54 -0.97 1.09 -6.97
CA LEU A 54 -1.84 1.26 -8.14
C LEU A 54 -3.31 0.99 -7.79
N GLY A 55 -3.57 -0.10 -7.06
CA GLY A 55 -4.89 -0.50 -6.60
C GLY A 55 -5.48 0.51 -5.63
N GLY A 56 -4.71 0.99 -4.64
CA GLY A 56 -5.17 2.03 -3.71
C GLY A 56 -5.50 3.34 -4.43
N ALA A 57 -4.66 3.77 -5.39
CA ALA A 57 -4.92 4.99 -6.16
C ALA A 57 -6.19 4.90 -7.02
N GLU A 58 -6.46 3.74 -7.64
CA GLU A 58 -7.67 3.52 -8.43
C GLU A 58 -8.91 3.40 -7.55
N LEU A 59 -8.82 2.68 -6.42
CA LEU A 59 -9.91 2.55 -5.46
C LEU A 59 -10.30 3.94 -4.92
N ARG A 60 -9.32 4.74 -4.51
CA ARG A 60 -9.56 6.11 -4.03
C ARG A 60 -10.22 6.99 -5.08
N LYS A 61 -9.78 6.89 -6.34
CA LYS A 61 -10.41 7.62 -7.46
C LYS A 61 -11.86 7.21 -7.67
N ARG A 62 -12.15 5.90 -7.65
CA ARG A 62 -13.52 5.37 -7.83
C ARG A 62 -14.44 5.75 -6.68
N LEU A 63 -13.93 5.71 -5.45
CA LEU A 63 -14.68 6.13 -4.27
C LEU A 63 -14.95 7.64 -4.27
N ALA A 64 -13.98 8.47 -4.65
CA ALA A 64 -14.19 9.92 -4.79
C ALA A 64 -15.30 10.26 -5.80
N LEU A 65 -15.35 9.54 -6.93
CA LEU A 65 -16.42 9.67 -7.93
C LEU A 65 -17.79 9.17 -7.43
N ALA A 66 -17.82 8.19 -6.52
CA ALA A 66 -19.05 7.61 -6.01
C ALA A 66 -19.68 8.43 -4.85
N PHE A 67 -18.85 9.11 -4.05
CA PHE A 67 -19.31 9.79 -2.84
C PHE A 67 -19.48 11.31 -2.98
N ASP A 68 -19.03 11.92 -4.09
CA ASP A 68 -19.03 13.38 -4.33
C ASP A 68 -18.33 14.20 -3.21
N LYS A 69 -17.63 13.49 -2.30
CA LYS A 69 -16.90 13.96 -1.12
C LYS A 69 -15.77 12.98 -0.80
N ASP A 70 -14.55 13.48 -0.66
CA ASP A 70 -13.33 12.67 -0.45
C ASP A 70 -13.21 12.03 0.95
N GLN A 71 -13.88 12.58 1.97
CA GLN A 71 -13.75 12.15 3.36
C GLN A 71 -14.27 10.73 3.68
N PRO A 72 -15.50 10.34 3.29
CA PRO A 72 -16.00 8.98 3.57
C PRO A 72 -15.22 7.89 2.81
N ALA A 73 -14.70 8.20 1.63
CA ALA A 73 -13.87 7.29 0.83
C ALA A 73 -12.57 6.91 1.54
N ALA A 74 -11.89 7.88 2.15
CA ALA A 74 -10.63 7.67 2.84
C ALA A 74 -10.77 6.79 4.09
N LEU A 75 -11.88 6.94 4.84
CA LEU A 75 -12.16 6.14 6.03
C LEU A 75 -12.39 4.66 5.71
N VAL A 76 -13.07 4.37 4.60
CA VAL A 76 -13.30 2.99 4.13
C VAL A 76 -11.98 2.36 3.67
N GLU A 77 -11.14 3.10 2.96
CA GLU A 77 -9.81 2.65 2.54
C GLU A 77 -8.95 2.26 3.75
N ASP A 78 -8.88 3.12 4.77
CA ASP A 78 -8.12 2.85 6.00
C ASP A 78 -8.67 1.64 6.77
N ALA A 79 -10.01 1.50 6.87
CA ALA A 79 -10.63 0.35 7.51
C ALA A 79 -10.28 -0.97 6.81
N VAL A 80 -10.33 -0.99 5.46
CA VAL A 80 -9.96 -2.16 4.66
C VAL A 80 -8.48 -2.48 4.82
N ALA A 81 -7.61 -1.48 4.84
CA ALA A 81 -6.17 -1.67 5.03
C ALA A 81 -5.85 -2.27 6.41
N ILE A 82 -6.48 -1.76 7.47
CA ILE A 82 -6.28 -2.25 8.84
C ILE A 82 -6.82 -3.67 8.98
N VAL A 83 -8.08 -3.91 8.59
CA VAL A 83 -8.71 -5.23 8.74
C VAL A 83 -8.00 -6.26 7.85
N GLY A 84 -7.68 -5.92 6.61
CA GLY A 84 -6.94 -6.80 5.70
C GLY A 84 -5.55 -7.12 6.23
N GLY A 85 -4.83 -6.13 6.77
CA GLY A 85 -3.53 -6.34 7.39
C GLY A 85 -3.61 -7.28 8.61
N LEU A 86 -4.58 -7.05 9.50
CA LEU A 86 -4.80 -7.91 10.68
C LEU A 86 -5.16 -9.34 10.28
N LEU A 87 -6.03 -9.54 9.28
CA LEU A 87 -6.41 -10.86 8.80
C LEU A 87 -5.24 -11.59 8.16
N ILE A 88 -4.41 -10.89 7.37
CA ILE A 88 -3.20 -11.47 6.79
C ILE A 88 -2.27 -11.92 7.91
N VAL A 89 -1.95 -11.06 8.88
CA VAL A 89 -1.07 -11.43 10.00
C VAL A 89 -1.65 -12.61 10.78
N ALA A 90 -2.94 -12.59 11.11
CA ALA A 90 -3.60 -13.67 11.85
C ALA A 90 -3.62 -15.01 11.09
N ALA A 91 -3.59 -14.98 9.75
CA ALA A 91 -3.58 -16.19 8.94
C ALA A 91 -2.18 -16.84 8.82
N VAL A 92 -1.11 -16.11 9.13
CA VAL A 92 0.28 -16.60 9.05
C VAL A 92 1.05 -16.55 10.39
N ALA A 93 0.42 -16.10 11.47
CA ALA A 93 0.93 -16.18 12.84
C ALA A 93 0.58 -17.54 13.48
#